data_AF-A0A0V0GEN7-F1
#
_entry.id   AF-A0A0V0GEN7-F1
#
_cell.length_a   1.000
_cell.length_b   1.000
_cell.length_c   1.000
_cell.angle_alpha   90.00
_cell.angle_beta   90.00
_cell.angle_gamma   90.00
#
_symmetry.space_group_name_H-M   'P 1'
#
loop_
_entity.id
_entity.type
_entity.pdbx_description
1 polymer ?
#
loop_
_entity_poly.entity_id
_entity_poly.type
_entity_poly.pdbx_seq_one_letter_code
_entity_poly.pdbx_strand_id
1 'polypeptide(L)' 'MFQLLRTVFPYIQWPSQWPEVVNMIEHVVHEVRVISVRWKTPSISNYKLNTDGSALNNTGKIGGGGILRDSNGII' A
#
# COMPACT_ATOMS: atom_id res chain seq x y z
N MET A 1 -9.13 14.63 22.49
CA MET A 1 -9.56 13.95 21.25
C MET A 1 -9.30 14.83 20.01
N PHE A 2 -9.86 16.03 19.94
CA PHE A 2 -9.73 16.90 18.75
C PHE A 2 -8.28 17.34 18.42
N GLN A 3 -7.46 17.65 19.43
CA GLN A 3 -6.04 17.96 19.21
C GLN A 3 -5.22 16.76 18.71
N LEU A 4 -5.61 15.53 19.05
CA LEU A 4 -4.95 14.32 18.56
C LEU A 4 -5.17 14.17 17.05
N LEU A 5 -6.40 14.37 16.57
CA LEU A 5 -6.72 14.33 15.13
C LEU A 5 -5.92 15.36 14.33
N ARG A 6 -5.78 16.59 14.85
CA ARG A 6 -4.95 17.64 14.24
C ARG A 6 -3.46 17.29 14.23
N THR A 7 -2.98 16.60 15.25
CA THR A 7 -1.56 16.21 15.36
C THR A 7 -1.23 15.05 14.43
N VAL A 8 -2.11 14.04 14.35
CA VAL A 8 -1.89 12.83 13.54
C VAL A 8 -2.17 13.10 12.05
N PHE A 9 -3.14 13.98 11.75
CA PHE A 9 -3.56 14.31 10.39
C PHE A 9 -3.55 15.82 10.13
N PRO A 10 -2.37 16.47 10.15
CA PRO A 10 -2.25 17.92 10.03
C PRO A 10 -2.63 18.45 8.64
N TYR A 11 -2.67 17.58 7.63
CA TYR A 11 -3.02 17.92 6.25
C TYR A 11 -4.53 18.00 6.00
N ILE A 12 -5.37 17.58 6.95
CA ILE A 12 -6.82 17.69 6.85
C ILE A 12 -7.25 19.03 7.44
N GLN A 13 -8.08 19.78 6.70
CA GLN A 13 -8.69 21.03 7.17
C GLN A 13 -9.84 20.70 8.14
N TRP A 14 -9.48 20.48 9.42
CA TRP A 14 -10.45 20.09 10.45
C TRP A 14 -11.39 21.23 10.84
N PRO A 15 -12.73 21.01 10.85
CA PRO A 15 -13.70 21.97 11.36
C PRO A 15 -13.42 22.36 12.81
N SER A 16 -13.74 23.58 13.22
CA SER A 16 -13.45 24.06 14.58
C SER A 16 -14.39 23.50 15.64
N GLN A 17 -15.57 23.03 15.26
CA GLN A 17 -16.59 22.55 16.19
C GLN A 17 -16.75 21.03 16.11
N TRP A 18 -16.90 20.38 17.27
CA TRP A 18 -17.03 18.92 17.33
C TRP A 18 -18.19 18.34 16.51
N PRO A 19 -19.40 18.95 16.47
CA PRO A 19 -20.49 18.45 15.63
C PRO A 19 -20.16 18.45 14.14
N GLU A 20 -19.43 19.46 13.67
CA GLU A 20 -18.98 19.54 12.27
C GLU A 20 -17.95 18.47 11.95
N VAL A 21 -17.07 18.14 12.90
CA VAL A 21 -16.10 17.03 12.77
C VAL A 21 -16.82 15.68 12.68
N VAL A 22 -17.80 15.44 13.55
CA VAL A 22 -18.61 14.22 13.50
C VAL A 22 -19.33 14.11 12.15
N ASN A 23 -20.01 15.18 11.73
CA ASN A 23 -20.69 15.23 10.44
C ASN A 23 -19.72 14.98 9.28
N MET A 24 -18.52 15.57 9.30
CA MET A 24 -17.49 15.33 8.29
C MET A 24 -17.10 13.85 8.24
N ILE A 25 -16.83 13.22 9.39
CA ILE A 25 -16.42 11.81 9.49
C ILE A 25 -17.54 10.88 8.99
N GLU A 26 -18.79 11.14 9.34
CA GLU A 26 -19.95 10.35 8.92
C GLU A 26 -20.17 10.38 7.39
N HIS A 27 -19.72 11.44 6.73
CA HIS A 27 -19.81 11.60 5.27
C HIS A 27 -18.53 11.19 4.53
N VAL A 28 -17.52 10.67 5.23
CA VAL A 28 -16.32 10.14 4.56
C VAL A 28 -16.69 8.89 3.77
N VAL A 29 -16.64 9.00 2.45
CA VAL A 29 -16.71 7.84 1.56
C VAL A 29 -15.29 7.38 1.26
N HIS A 30 -14.97 6.14 1.62
CA HIS A 30 -13.69 5.56 1.25
C HIS A 30 -13.65 5.32 -0.26
N GLU A 31 -12.73 5.96 -0.96
CA GLU A 31 -12.51 5.69 -2.38
C GLU A 31 -11.85 4.31 -2.54
N VAL A 32 -12.66 3.30 -2.82
CA VAL A 32 -12.15 1.97 -3.16
C VAL A 32 -11.71 1.97 -4.62
N ARG A 33 -10.39 1.91 -4.85
CA ARG A 33 -9.84 1.69 -6.19
C ARG A 33 -9.50 0.22 -6.39
N VAL A 34 -10.16 -0.42 -7.36
CA VAL A 34 -9.82 -1.77 -7.80
C VAL A 34 -9.01 -1.66 -9.10
N ILE A 35 -7.76 -2.13 -9.07
CA ILE A 35 -6.89 -2.14 -10.24
C ILE A 35 -6.67 -3.60 -10.64
N SER A 36 -7.06 -3.95 -11.87
CA SER A 36 -6.72 -5.26 -12.42
C SER A 36 -5.24 -5.30 -12.76
N VAL A 37 -4.49 -6.16 -12.08
CA VAL A 37 -3.09 -6.42 -12.37
C VAL A 37 -2.97 -7.75 -13.09
N ARG A 38 -2.39 -7.72 -14.29
CA ARG A 38 -2.07 -8.93 -15.06
C ARG A 38 -0.57 -9.07 -15.21
N TRP A 39 -0.06 -10.26 -14.93
CA TRP A 39 1.33 -10.58 -15.21
C TRP A 39 1.57 -10.66 -16.73
N LYS A 40 2.60 -9.94 -17.20
CA LYS A 40 3.07 -9.96 -18.59
C LYS A 40 4.51 -10.46 -18.63
N THR A 41 4.85 -11.26 -19.62
CA THR A 41 6.25 -11.65 -19.89
C THR A 41 7.10 -10.41 -20.21
N PRO A 42 8.40 -10.41 -19.87
CA PRO A 42 9.30 -9.34 -20.30
C PRO A 42 9.54 -9.43 -21.82
N SER A 43 9.96 -8.32 -22.43
CA SER A 43 10.33 -8.32 -23.85
C SER A 43 11.59 -9.17 -24.10
N ILE A 44 11.84 -9.52 -25.36
CA ILE A 44 13.06 -10.24 -25.78
C ILE A 44 14.29 -9.51 -25.24
N SER A 45 15.27 -10.28 -24.76
CA SER A 45 16.52 -9.81 -24.12
C SER A 45 16.36 -9.15 -22.75
N ASN A 46 15.16 -9.13 -22.18
CA ASN A 46 14.93 -8.71 -20.80
C ASN A 46 14.59 -9.91 -19.91
N TYR A 47 15.04 -9.83 -18.66
CA TYR A 47 14.63 -10.75 -17.60
C TYR A 47 13.72 -10.03 -16.61
N LYS A 48 12.78 -10.76 -16.03
CA LYS A 48 11.95 -10.28 -14.93
C LYS A 48 12.36 -10.99 -13.65
N LEU A 49 12.84 -10.21 -12.68
CA LEU A 49 13.07 -10.69 -11.33
C LEU A 49 11.83 -10.42 -10.48
N ASN A 50 11.22 -11.49 -9.97
CA ASN A 50 10.19 -11.40 -8.94
C ASN A 50 10.83 -11.76 -7.60
N THR A 51 10.87 -10.82 -6.66
CA THR A 51 11.38 -11.04 -5.30
C THR A 51 10.26 -11.04 -4.28
N ASP A 52 10.38 -11.83 -3.24
CA ASP A 52 9.51 -11.78 -2.07
C ASP A 52 10.32 -11.91 -0.77
N GLY A 53 9.78 -11.39 0.32
CA GLY A 53 10.43 -11.39 1.63
C GLY A 53 9.46 -11.79 2.73
N SER A 54 9.98 -12.50 3.73
CA SER A 54 9.23 -12.92 4.91
C SER A 54 9.94 -12.47 6.18
N ALA A 55 9.17 -11.89 7.10
CA ALA A 55 9.63 -11.51 8.43
C ALA A 55 8.64 -12.08 9.46
N LEU A 56 9.14 -12.95 10.35
CA LEU A 56 8.33 -13.49 11.43
C LEU A 56 8.63 -12.71 12.71
N ASN A 57 7.61 -12.06 13.28
CA ASN A 57 7.66 -11.37 14.58
C ASN A 57 8.71 -10.25 14.71
N ASN A 58 9.28 -9.74 13.61
CA ASN A 58 10.26 -8.64 13.60
C ASN A 58 11.42 -8.78 14.60
N THR A 59 11.83 -10.01 14.93
CA THR A 59 12.92 -10.31 15.88
C THR A 59 14.33 -10.13 15.29
N GLY A 60 14.43 -9.53 14.10
CA GLY A 60 15.69 -9.25 13.39
C GLY A 60 16.11 -10.31 12.37
N LYS A 61 15.48 -11.48 12.33
CA LYS A 61 15.68 -12.47 11.26
C LYS A 61 14.65 -12.29 10.16
N ILE A 62 15.13 -12.22 8.92
CA ILE A 62 14.31 -12.12 7.71
C ILE A 62 14.74 -13.19 6.70
N GLY A 63 13.79 -13.67 5.91
CA GLY A 63 14.02 -14.50 4.73
C GLY A 63 13.69 -13.72 3.46
N GLY A 64 14.44 -13.97 2.39
CA GLY A 64 14.19 -13.40 1.07
C GLY A 64 14.37 -14.47 0.00
N GLY A 65 13.54 -14.39 -1.05
CA GLY A 65 13.60 -15.29 -2.19
C GLY A 65 13.33 -14.53 -3.49
N GLY A 66 13.76 -15.11 -4.61
CA GLY A 66 13.50 -14.53 -5.92
C GLY A 66 13.45 -15.58 -7.02
N ILE A 67 12.68 -15.27 -8.06
CA ILE A 67 12.62 -16.05 -9.30
C ILE A 67 12.93 -15.09 -10.44
N LEU A 68 13.99 -15.38 -11.18
CA LEU A 68 14.29 -14.75 -12.46
C LEU A 68 13.49 -15.46 -13.55
N ARG A 69 12.95 -14.73 -14.52
CA ARG A 69 12.27 -15.31 -15.68
C ARG A 69 12.75 -14.66 -16.97
N ASP A 70 12.94 -15.46 -18.01
CA ASP A 70 13.26 -15.00 -19.36
C ASP A 70 12.05 -14.34 -20.06
N SER A 71 12.23 -13.96 -21.33
CA SER A 71 11.17 -13.39 -22.17
C SER A 71 10.01 -14.34 -22.49
N ASN A 72 10.20 -15.65 -22.31
CA ASN A 72 9.13 -16.66 -22.41
C ASN A 72 8.39 -16.86 -21.08
N GLY A 73 8.86 -16.24 -20.00
CA GLY A 73 8.33 -16.42 -18.66
C GLY A 73 8.82 -17.67 -17.93
N ILE A 74 9.87 -18.30 -18.45
CA ILE A 74 10.50 -19.51 -17.89
C ILE A 74 11.62 -19.11 -16.93
N ILE A 75 11.79 -19.89 -15.86
CA ILE A 75 12.82 -19.70 -14.82
C ILE A 75 14.21 -20.02 -15.36
#